data_AF-A0A6A4KXW2-F1
#
_entry.id   AF-A0A6A4KXW2-F1
#
_cell.length_a   1.000
_cell.length_b   1.000
_cell.length_c   1.000
_cell.angle_alpha   90.00
_cell.angle_beta   90.00
_cell.angle_gamma   90.00
#
_symmetry.space_group_name_H-M   'P 1'
#
loop_
_entity.id
_entity.type
_entity.pdbx_description
1 polymer ?
#
loop_
_entity_poly.entity_id
_entity_poly.type
_entity_poly.pdbx_seq_one_letter_code
_entity_poly.pdbx_strand_id
1 'polypeptide(L)' 'MVGVPEEHLSGHAFHVYNLTSPDKTVSFEFQHNVCGRSIYAEGTIDAAIFLAQKVRSKAEKRIYNMIDVLREGNMR' A
#
# COMPACT_ATOMS: atom_id res chain seq x y z
N MET A 1 10.24 15.24 -14.10
CA MET A 1 9.06 15.76 -13.36
C MET A 1 8.16 14.56 -13.12
N VAL A 2 7.76 14.29 -11.88
CA VAL A 2 6.84 13.17 -11.59
C VAL A 2 5.47 13.51 -12.17
N GLY A 3 4.89 12.61 -12.97
CA GLY A 3 3.71 12.86 -13.81
C GLY A 3 2.39 12.90 -13.04
N VAL A 4 2.29 13.77 -12.03
CA VAL A 4 1.10 13.91 -11.18
C VAL A 4 -0.02 14.63 -11.94
N PRO A 5 -1.24 14.07 -12.04
CA PRO A 5 -2.40 14.77 -12.61
C PRO A 5 -2.74 16.06 -11.87
N GLU A 6 -3.23 17.08 -12.59
CA GLU A 6 -3.53 18.42 -12.03
C GLU A 6 -4.52 18.36 -10.86
N GLU A 7 -5.56 17.54 -10.98
CA GLU A 7 -6.60 17.32 -9.95
C GLU A 7 -6.07 16.69 -8.65
N HIS A 8 -4.86 16.12 -8.66
CA HIS A 8 -4.24 15.45 -7.52
C HIS A 8 -3.01 16.17 -6.97
N LEU A 9 -2.70 17.38 -7.45
CA LEU A 9 -1.54 18.15 -6.97
C LEU A 9 -1.60 18.43 -5.46
N SER A 10 -2.79 18.65 -4.91
CA SER A 10 -2.99 18.86 -3.48
C SER A 10 -3.12 17.57 -2.65
N GLY A 11 -3.02 16.40 -3.27
CA GLY A 11 -3.23 15.11 -2.60
C GLY A 11 -2.73 13.93 -3.43
N HIS A 12 -1.42 13.68 -3.33
CA HIS A 12 -0.75 12.55 -3.97
C HIS A 12 0.46 12.09 -3.15
N ALA A 13 0.99 10.92 -3.52
CA ALA A 13 2.28 10.43 -3.05
C ALA A 13 2.95 9.63 -4.18
N PHE A 14 3.95 10.23 -4.85
CA PHE A 14 4.71 9.62 -5.94
C PHE A 14 6.14 9.41 -5.46
N HIS A 15 6.65 8.18 -5.53
CA HIS A 15 8.06 7.91 -5.25
C HIS A 15 8.67 7.05 -6.34
N VAL A 16 9.89 7.39 -6.73
CA VAL A 16 10.70 6.67 -7.72
C VAL A 16 12.06 6.36 -7.08
N TYR A 17 12.47 5.10 -7.14
CA TYR A 17 13.76 4.62 -6.66
C TYR A 17 14.56 4.12 -7.86
N ASN A 18 15.69 4.78 -8.13
CA ASN A 18 16.57 4.44 -9.24
C ASN A 18 17.88 3.86 -8.70
N LEU A 19 18.27 2.69 -9.21
CA LEU A 19 19.54 2.03 -8.94
C LEU A 19 20.26 1.82 -10.27
N THR A 20 21.48 2.32 -10.41
CA THR A 20 22.29 2.17 -11.63
C THR A 20 23.63 1.55 -11.29
N SER A 21 24.07 0.56 -12.06
CA SER A 21 25.37 -0.08 -11.87
C SER A 21 26.53 0.89 -12.13
N PRO A 22 27.72 0.68 -11.54
CA PRO A 22 28.87 1.58 -11.73
C PRO A 22 29.28 1.77 -13.20
N ASP A 23 29.18 0.72 -14.02
CA ASP A 23 29.47 0.74 -15.45
C ASP A 23 28.32 1.29 -16.32
N LYS A 24 27.20 1.65 -15.68
CA LYS A 24 25.99 2.22 -16.30
C LYS A 24 25.27 1.32 -17.30
N THR A 25 25.57 0.01 -17.30
CA THR A 25 24.93 -0.94 -18.22
C THR A 25 23.63 -1.53 -17.67
N VAL A 26 23.40 -1.44 -16.35
CA VAL A 26 22.20 -1.95 -15.68
C VAL A 26 21.51 -0.83 -14.92
N SER A 27 20.19 -0.75 -15.07
CA SER A 27 19.35 0.16 -14.31
C SER A 27 18.10 -0.57 -13.81
N PHE A 28 17.75 -0.36 -12.54
CA PHE A 28 16.48 -0.74 -11.96
C PHE A 28 15.73 0.50 -11.54
N GLU A 29 14.42 0.51 -11.82
CA GLU A 29 13.50 1.53 -11.35
C GLU A 29 12.35 0.85 -10.60
N PHE A 30 12.03 1.36 -9.42
CA PHE A 30 10.83 1.00 -8.68
C PHE A 30 9.99 2.26 -8.48
N GLN A 31 8.69 2.16 -8.74
CA GLN A 31 7.78 3.29 -8.62
C GLN A 31 6.48 2.87 -7.93
N HIS A 32 5.99 3.73 -7.05
CA HIS A 32 4.65 3.63 -6.48
C HIS A 32 4.03 5.01 -6.36
N ASN A 33 2.86 5.16 -6.98
CA ASN A 33 2.17 6.43 -7.15
C ASN A 33 0.74 6.29 -6.64
N VAL A 34 0.38 7.15 -5.69
CA VAL A 34 -0.97 7.22 -5.12
C VAL A 34 -1.56 8.57 -5.47
N CYS A 35 -2.75 8.53 -6.07
CA CYS A 35 -3.59 9.70 -6.31
C CYS A 35 -4.75 9.71 -5.31
N GLY A 36 -4.97 10.84 -4.64
CA GLY A 36 -6.06 11.00 -3.68
C GLY A 36 -5.94 10.05 -2.49
N ARG A 37 -7.05 9.41 -2.12
CA ARG A 37 -7.18 8.66 -0.86
C ARG A 37 -7.73 7.24 -1.00
N SER A 38 -8.03 6.80 -2.22
CA SER A 38 -8.72 5.53 -2.48
C SER A 38 -8.01 4.33 -1.84
N ILE A 39 -6.69 4.23 -2.01
CA ILE A 39 -5.89 3.13 -1.44
C ILE A 39 -6.00 3.02 0.10
N TYR A 40 -6.12 4.15 0.79
CA TYR A 40 -6.26 4.17 2.24
C TYR A 40 -7.68 3.78 2.66
N ALA A 41 -8.68 4.19 1.87
CA ALA A 41 -10.07 3.79 2.09
C ALA A 41 -10.20 2.27 1.94
N GLU A 42 -9.81 1.71 0.80
CA GLU A 42 -9.89 0.26 0.52
C GLU A 42 -9.11 -0.56 1.56
N GLY A 43 -7.87 -0.18 1.87
CA GLY A 43 -7.08 -0.85 2.91
C GLY A 43 -7.73 -0.80 4.29
N THR A 44 -8.48 0.25 4.61
CA THR A 44 -9.26 0.32 5.86
C THR A 44 -10.45 -0.64 5.83
N ILE A 45 -11.15 -0.77 4.70
CA ILE A 45 -12.26 -1.72 4.59
C ILE A 45 -11.73 -3.16 4.72
N ASP A 46 -10.58 -3.48 4.13
CA ASP A 46 -9.93 -4.79 4.26
C ASP A 46 -9.53 -5.08 5.72
N ALA A 47 -8.93 -4.11 6.40
CA ALA A 47 -8.60 -4.22 7.82
C ALA A 47 -9.86 -4.43 8.69
N ALA A 48 -10.98 -3.79 8.35
CA ALA A 48 -12.25 -3.98 9.06
C ALA A 48 -12.81 -5.40 8.86
N ILE A 49 -12.78 -5.95 7.65
CA ILE A 49 -13.18 -7.35 7.38
C ILE A 49 -12.27 -8.32 8.13
N PHE A 50 -10.96 -8.12 8.03
CA PHE A 50 -9.96 -8.91 8.75
C PHE A 50 -10.26 -8.95 10.24
N LEU A 51 -10.43 -7.78 10.87
CA LEU A 51 -10.66 -7.69 12.31
C LEU A 51 -12.00 -8.34 12.69
N ALA A 52 -13.04 -8.16 11.88
CA ALA A 52 -14.33 -8.81 12.11
C ALA A 52 -14.21 -10.35 12.07
N GLN A 53 -13.39 -10.91 11.18
CA GLN A 53 -13.10 -12.35 11.15
C GLN A 53 -12.35 -12.80 12.41
N LYS A 54 -11.33 -12.05 12.88
CA LYS A 54 -10.58 -12.37 14.10
C LYS A 54 -11.44 -12.32 15.37
N VAL A 55 -12.39 -11.39 15.43
CA VAL A 55 -13.39 -11.34 16.51
C VAL A 55 -14.30 -12.56 16.47
N ARG A 56 -14.86 -12.90 15.29
CA ARG A 56 -15.75 -14.07 15.13
C ARG A 56 -15.07 -15.38 15.49
N SER A 57 -13.80 -15.55 15.12
CA SER A 57 -13.03 -16.74 15.45
C SER A 57 -12.49 -16.77 16.89
N LYS A 58 -12.78 -15.72 17.69
CA LYS A 58 -12.29 -15.55 19.06
C LYS A 58 -10.76 -15.69 19.17
N ALA A 59 -10.04 -15.18 18.16
CA ALA A 59 -8.58 -15.25 18.13
C ALA A 59 -7.96 -14.69 19.43
N GLU A 60 -6.88 -15.32 19.92
CA GLU A 60 -6.23 -14.91 21.16
C GLU A 60 -5.51 -13.56 21.02
N LYS A 61 -4.85 -13.32 19.88
CA LYS A 61 -4.22 -12.03 19.55
C LYS A 61 -5.28 -10.93 19.45
N ARG A 62 -5.00 -9.75 20.00
CA ARG A 62 -5.96 -8.62 20.08
C ARG A 62 -5.54 -7.36 19.33
N ILE A 63 -4.24 -7.14 19.18
CA ILE A 63 -3.70 -5.97 18.51
C ILE A 63 -3.05 -6.44 17.22
N TYR A 64 -3.41 -5.80 16.11
CA TYR A 64 -2.99 -6.16 14.76
C TYR A 64 -2.48 -4.94 14.01
N ASN A 65 -1.73 -5.19 12.94
CA ASN A 65 -1.26 -4.17 12.01
C ASN A 65 -1.52 -4.60 10.55
N MET A 66 -1.11 -3.78 9.58
CA MET A 66 -1.36 -4.07 8.16
C MET A 66 -0.58 -5.27 7.61
N ILE A 67 0.54 -5.68 8.23
CA ILE A 67 1.24 -6.91 7.85
C ILE A 67 0.41 -8.14 8.24
N ASP A 68 -0.30 -8.09 9.37
CA ASP A 68 -1.23 -9.15 9.75
C ASP A 68 -2.38 -9.26 8.74
N VAL A 69 -2.93 -8.12 8.30
CA VAL A 69 -3.99 -8.07 7.27
C VAL A 69 -3.49 -8.66 5.94
N LEU A 70 -2.31 -8.23 5.47
CA LEU A 70 -1.73 -8.73 4.21
C LEU A 70 -1.45 -10.23 4.21
N ARG A 71 -1.04 -10.79 5.35
CA ARG A 71 -0.75 -12.23 5.49
C ARG A 71 -2.00 -13.11 5.47
N GLU A 72 -3.16 -12.56 5.80
CA GLU A 72 -4.43 -13.29 5.69
C GLU A 72 -4.81 -13.56 4.22
N GLY A 73 -4.31 -12.73 3.29
CA GLY A 73 -4.62 -12.80 1.87
C GLY A 73 -5.81 -11.93 1.49
N ASN A 74 -6.24 -12.07 0.23
CA ASN A 74 -7.36 -11.30 -0.30
C ASN A 74 -8.68 -11.74 0.36
N MET A 75 -9.51 -10.76 0.73
CA MET A 75 -10.81 -10.97 1.38
C MET A 75 -11.99 -10.43 0.56
N ARG A 76 -11.74 -9.96 -0.69
CA ARG A 76 -12.70 -9.47 -1.68
C ARG A 76 -12.18 -9.58 -3.11
#